data_AF-A0A350NNV4-F1
#
_entry.id   AF-A0A350NNV4-F1
#
_cell.length_a   1.000
_cell.length_b   1.000
_cell.length_c   1.000
_cell.angle_alpha   90.00
_cell.angle_beta   90.00
_cell.angle_gamma   90.00
#
_symmetry.space_group_name_H-M   'P 1'
#
loop_
_entity.id
_entity.type
_entity.pdbx_description
1 polymer ?
#
loop_
_entity_poly.entity_id
_entity_poly.type
_entity_poly.pdbx_seq_one_letter_code
_entity_poly.pdbx_strand_id
1 'polypeptide(L)'
;MELREHAEKQTDNGHEFFGGEVLPLLPLRGMIVFPYMVVPLEVGREKSVGALEDAMVHDRLILLSAQREAKIDEPQPEDIHKIGTLAEIKQLMKLPDGTIRVLVEGLSRMEIDAFVQEDPFYRVRVNTVEQEQAGNLETEALMRSIVEQFEQFNKISKKVSAEVLVALNAIDEPGRLADEIAAHMGLRMEDKQSILETINAEDRLSKVFEILTREIEISELEKKIHLRVRKQMEKAQKEYYLREQIKAIQKELGDKDDRAAEVEELRTRIAELDLPDYVSEKALKEVDRLEKMPPMVAEAVVVRNYLDWLLALPWNVTTEDQLDVNEAERI
;
A
#
# COMPACT_ATOMS: atom_id res chain seq x y z
N MET A 1 -17.01 -46.13 39.10
CA MET A 1 -18.06 -45.52 39.94
C MET A 1 -17.31 -44.95 41.11
N GLU A 2 -16.93 -43.68 41.18
CA GLU A 2 -17.33 -42.45 40.49
C GLU A 2 -16.05 -41.59 40.44
N LEU A 3 -15.75 -41.00 39.29
CA LEU A 3 -14.81 -39.87 39.08
C LEU A 3 -14.97 -39.40 37.62
N ARG A 4 -16.24 -39.29 37.18
CA ARG A 4 -16.66 -38.71 35.91
C ARG A 4 -17.68 -37.65 36.24
N GLU A 5 -17.23 -36.45 36.56
CA GLU A 5 -18.08 -35.25 36.58
C GLU A 5 -17.16 -34.02 36.52
N HIS A 6 -17.49 -33.10 35.63
CA HIS A 6 -16.77 -31.86 35.27
C HIS A 6 -15.62 -31.94 34.25
N ALA A 7 -15.93 -32.53 33.09
CA ALA A 7 -15.45 -31.97 31.83
C ALA A 7 -16.65 -31.92 30.88
N GLU A 8 -17.32 -30.77 30.82
CA GLU A 8 -18.17 -30.42 29.67
C GLU A 8 -17.25 -30.37 28.46
N LYS A 9 -17.11 -31.53 27.82
CA LYS A 9 -16.37 -31.74 26.59
C LYS A 9 -17.07 -30.95 25.50
N GLN A 10 -16.36 -29.97 24.94
CA GLN A 10 -16.73 -29.37 23.65
C GLN A 10 -16.72 -30.45 22.57
N THR A 11 -17.91 -30.95 22.27
CA THR A 11 -18.19 -31.66 21.03
C THR A 11 -18.37 -30.63 19.94
N ASP A 12 -17.32 -30.32 19.20
CA ASP A 12 -17.43 -29.62 17.93
C ASP A 12 -17.24 -30.67 16.81
N ASN A 13 -18.31 -30.96 16.08
CA ASN A 13 -18.36 -31.87 14.93
C ASN A 13 -17.83 -33.32 15.09
N GLY A 14 -18.20 -34.02 16.18
CA GLY A 14 -18.31 -35.50 16.17
C GLY A 14 -17.02 -36.33 15.98
N HIS A 15 -15.84 -35.71 15.92
CA HIS A 15 -14.57 -36.40 15.80
C HIS A 15 -13.70 -36.15 17.05
N GLU A 16 -13.65 -37.12 17.97
CA GLU A 16 -12.68 -37.12 19.08
C GLU A 16 -11.31 -37.55 18.53
N PHE A 17 -10.41 -36.59 18.26
CA PHE A 17 -9.05 -36.86 17.80
C PHE A 17 -8.12 -37.11 18.99
N PHE A 18 -7.57 -38.32 19.05
CA PHE A 18 -6.59 -38.71 20.07
C PHE A 18 -5.18 -38.60 19.48
N GLY A 19 -4.21 -38.16 20.29
CA GLY A 19 -2.81 -38.04 19.86
C GLY A 19 -2.28 -39.35 19.27
N GLY A 20 -1.56 -39.26 18.15
CA GLY A 20 -0.96 -40.39 17.47
C GLY A 20 -1.56 -40.75 16.11
N GLU A 21 -2.57 -40.02 15.64
CA GLU A 21 -3.11 -40.19 14.29
C GLU A 21 -2.13 -39.75 13.20
N VAL A 22 -2.18 -40.45 12.06
CA VAL A 22 -1.31 -40.18 10.91
C VAL A 22 -2.14 -39.56 9.80
N LEU A 23 -1.83 -38.30 9.46
CA LEU A 23 -2.56 -37.52 8.48
C LEU A 23 -1.67 -37.11 7.30
N PRO A 24 -2.24 -36.99 6.10
CA PRO A 24 -1.56 -36.35 4.97
C PRO A 24 -1.31 -34.86 5.29
N LEU A 25 -0.08 -34.41 5.04
CA LEU A 25 0.34 -33.03 5.23
C LEU A 25 0.35 -32.28 3.91
N LEU A 26 -0.23 -31.07 3.91
CA LEU A 26 -0.17 -30.13 2.80
C LEU A 26 0.59 -28.87 3.23
N PRO A 27 1.84 -28.71 2.75
CA PRO A 27 2.64 -27.52 3.05
C PRO A 27 2.12 -26.30 2.28
N LEU A 28 1.69 -25.26 3.00
CA LEU A 28 1.16 -24.03 2.44
C LEU A 28 2.26 -23.00 2.17
N ARG A 29 2.21 -22.37 0.99
CA ARG A 29 3.14 -21.33 0.58
C ARG A 29 2.52 -19.95 0.84
N GLY A 30 3.11 -19.19 1.77
CA GLY A 30 2.72 -17.79 2.00
C GLY A 30 1.29 -17.61 2.51
N MET A 31 0.71 -18.64 3.14
CA MET A 31 -0.58 -18.54 3.81
C MET A 31 -0.66 -19.47 5.02
N ILE A 32 -1.47 -19.04 5.99
CA ILE A 32 -1.81 -19.78 7.21
C ILE A 32 -3.33 -19.83 7.28
N VAL A 33 -3.86 -21.01 7.59
CA VAL A 33 -5.29 -21.23 7.81
C VAL A 33 -5.50 -21.35 9.31
N PHE A 34 -6.40 -20.55 9.86
CA PHE A 34 -6.79 -20.65 11.26
C PHE A 34 -7.94 -21.66 11.43
N PRO A 35 -8.16 -22.20 12.64
CA PRO A 35 -9.40 -22.91 12.96
C PRO A 35 -10.64 -22.10 12.58
N TYR A 36 -11.70 -22.77 12.15
CA TYR A 36 -12.98 -22.22 11.67
C TYR A 36 -12.93 -21.39 10.37
N MET A 37 -11.73 -21.13 9.85
CA MET A 37 -11.56 -20.38 8.62
C MET A 37 -11.85 -21.27 7.40
N VAL A 38 -12.71 -20.78 6.50
CA VAL A 38 -12.97 -21.43 5.21
C VAL A 38 -12.18 -20.70 4.11
N VAL A 39 -11.26 -21.40 3.44
CA VAL A 39 -10.44 -20.82 2.39
C VAL A 39 -10.38 -21.68 1.13
N PRO A 40 -10.43 -21.07 -0.07
CA PRO A 40 -10.10 -21.77 -1.30
C PRO A 40 -8.57 -21.85 -1.46
N LEU A 41 -8.06 -23.05 -1.71
CA LEU A 41 -6.65 -23.32 -2.02
C LEU A 41 -6.52 -23.80 -3.47
N GLU A 42 -5.45 -23.40 -4.12
CA GLU A 42 -5.04 -23.90 -5.44
C GLU A 42 -3.78 -24.74 -5.28
N VAL A 43 -3.85 -25.99 -5.72
CA VAL A 43 -2.81 -26.99 -5.49
C VAL A 43 -2.40 -27.59 -6.83
N GLY A 44 -1.10 -27.47 -7.14
CA GLY A 44 -0.55 -27.97 -8.40
C GLY A 44 0.71 -28.82 -8.27
N ARG A 45 1.34 -28.91 -7.09
CA ARG A 45 2.52 -29.76 -6.86
C ARG A 45 2.10 -31.22 -6.78
N GLU A 46 2.81 -32.12 -7.45
CA GLU A 46 2.46 -33.55 -7.51
C GLU A 46 2.30 -34.17 -6.11
N LYS A 47 3.23 -33.91 -5.18
CA LYS A 47 3.14 -34.37 -3.78
C LYS A 47 1.88 -33.86 -3.08
N SER A 48 1.53 -32.59 -3.27
CA SER A 48 0.34 -31.99 -2.64
C SER A 48 -0.96 -32.50 -3.25
N VAL A 49 -0.99 -32.75 -4.56
CA VAL A 49 -2.12 -33.41 -5.22
C VAL A 49 -2.31 -34.82 -4.69
N GLY A 50 -1.24 -35.59 -4.53
CA GLY A 50 -1.28 -36.94 -3.95
C GLY A 50 -1.84 -36.94 -2.52
N ALA A 51 -1.41 -35.99 -1.68
CA ALA A 51 -1.92 -35.82 -0.32
C ALA A 51 -3.44 -35.52 -0.29
N LEU A 52 -3.94 -34.69 -1.22
CA LEU A 52 -5.37 -34.38 -1.34
C LEU A 52 -6.18 -35.60 -1.80
N GLU A 53 -5.69 -36.33 -2.81
CA GLU A 53 -6.37 -37.51 -3.32
C GLU A 53 -6.46 -38.62 -2.26
N ASP A 54 -5.40 -38.82 -1.49
CA ASP A 54 -5.36 -39.74 -0.35
C ASP A 54 -6.38 -39.35 0.74
N ALA A 55 -6.40 -38.08 1.14
CA ALA A 55 -7.36 -37.58 2.12
C ALA A 55 -8.82 -37.78 1.69
N MET A 56 -9.11 -37.60 0.40
CA MET A 56 -10.45 -37.78 -0.16
C MET A 56 -10.95 -39.24 -0.13
N VAL A 57 -10.04 -40.21 -0.09
CA VAL A 57 -10.37 -41.65 0.03
C VAL A 57 -10.62 -42.05 1.48
N HIS A 58 -10.02 -41.33 2.42
CA HIS A 58 -10.15 -41.55 3.87
C HIS A 58 -11.21 -40.59 4.47
N ASP A 59 -10.86 -39.86 5.52
CA ASP A 59 -11.80 -39.06 6.32
C ASP A 59 -11.96 -37.61 5.82
N ARG A 60 -11.40 -37.26 4.64
CA ARG A 60 -11.34 -35.89 4.11
C ARG A 60 -10.57 -34.90 4.99
N LEU A 61 -9.76 -35.42 5.89
CA LEU A 61 -8.94 -34.64 6.80
C LEU A 61 -7.53 -34.50 6.25
N ILE A 62 -7.02 -33.27 6.34
CA ILE A 62 -5.65 -32.93 5.97
C ILE A 62 -5.05 -32.06 7.06
N LEU A 63 -3.74 -32.19 7.28
CA LEU A 63 -3.01 -31.22 8.06
C LEU A 63 -2.48 -30.12 7.15
N LEU A 64 -2.82 -28.88 7.45
CA LEU A 64 -2.27 -27.70 6.79
C LEU A 64 -1.18 -27.11 7.68
N SER A 65 0.04 -26.95 7.14
CA SER A 65 1.10 -26.24 7.85
C SER A 65 1.83 -25.28 6.91
N ALA A 66 2.17 -24.10 7.42
CA ALA A 66 2.91 -23.11 6.66
C ALA A 66 4.38 -23.51 6.48
N GLN A 67 4.94 -23.17 5.32
CA GLN A 67 6.37 -23.22 5.08
C GLN A 67 7.05 -21.99 5.70
N ARG A 68 8.21 -22.18 6.31
CA ARG A 68 9.07 -21.10 6.83
C ARG A 68 9.49 -20.15 5.72
N GLU A 69 9.90 -20.72 4.58
CA GLU A 69 10.31 -19.97 3.41
C GLU A 69 9.40 -20.27 2.21
N ALA A 70 8.58 -19.29 1.85
CA ALA A 70 7.65 -19.43 0.73
C ALA A 70 8.35 -19.68 -0.63
N LYS A 71 9.65 -19.45 -0.77
CA LYS A 71 10.35 -19.62 -2.05
C LYS A 71 10.72 -21.07 -2.36
N ILE A 72 10.65 -21.97 -1.38
CA ILE A 72 11.06 -23.35 -1.54
C ILE A 72 9.96 -24.14 -2.26
N ASP A 73 10.32 -24.79 -3.37
CA ASP A 73 9.36 -25.57 -4.15
C ASP A 73 9.11 -26.97 -3.61
N GLU A 74 10.15 -27.58 -3.04
CA GLU A 74 10.05 -28.87 -2.36
C GLU A 74 10.53 -28.70 -0.91
N PRO A 75 9.66 -28.23 0.00
CA PRO A 75 10.05 -28.00 1.38
C PRO A 75 10.44 -29.32 2.04
N GLN A 76 11.57 -29.32 2.75
CA GLN A 76 11.96 -30.43 3.61
C GLN A 76 11.19 -30.37 4.94
N PRO A 77 11.14 -31.45 5.73
CA PRO A 77 10.49 -31.45 7.04
C PRO A 77 10.91 -30.28 7.96
N GLU A 78 12.17 -29.84 7.88
CA GLU A 78 12.72 -28.73 8.67
C GLU A 78 12.18 -27.35 8.25
N ASP A 79 11.79 -27.22 6.98
CA ASP A 79 11.26 -25.99 6.38
C ASP A 79 9.78 -25.76 6.70
N ILE A 80 9.14 -26.70 7.42
CA ILE A 80 7.71 -26.67 7.74
C ILE A 80 7.52 -26.34 9.21
N HIS A 81 6.54 -25.49 9.51
CA HIS A 81 6.19 -25.18 10.89
C HIS A 81 5.60 -26.39 11.60
N LYS A 82 5.95 -26.58 12.88
CA LYS A 82 5.48 -27.72 13.68
C LYS A 82 4.00 -27.61 14.04
N ILE A 83 3.52 -26.40 14.30
CA ILE A 83 2.11 -26.15 14.59
C ILE A 83 1.41 -25.83 13.28
N GLY A 84 0.40 -26.62 12.97
CA GLY A 84 -0.49 -26.44 11.84
C GLY A 84 -1.96 -26.51 12.26
N THR A 85 -2.82 -26.58 11.26
CA THR A 85 -4.27 -26.64 11.43
C THR A 85 -4.80 -27.87 10.74
N LEU A 86 -5.51 -28.71 11.51
CA LEU A 86 -6.34 -29.76 10.96
C LEU A 86 -7.44 -29.11 10.16
N ALA A 87 -7.63 -29.53 8.91
CA ALA A 87 -8.68 -29.02 8.06
C ALA A 87 -9.46 -30.14 7.39
N GLU A 88 -10.75 -29.90 7.18
CA GLU A 88 -11.63 -30.78 6.41
C GLU A 88 -11.77 -30.26 4.98
N ILE A 89 -11.67 -31.15 4.00
CA ILE A 89 -11.95 -30.85 2.60
C ILE A 89 -13.46 -30.83 2.38
N LYS A 90 -14.02 -29.63 2.16
CA LYS A 90 -15.44 -29.45 1.85
C LYS A 90 -15.77 -29.69 0.38
N GLN A 91 -14.91 -29.20 -0.51
CA GLN A 91 -15.13 -29.30 -1.94
C GLN A 91 -13.81 -29.44 -2.69
N LEU A 92 -13.80 -30.26 -3.75
CA LEU A 92 -12.67 -30.43 -4.64
C LEU A 92 -13.12 -30.27 -6.10
N MET A 93 -12.39 -29.47 -6.86
CA MET A 93 -12.61 -29.25 -8.29
C MET A 93 -11.29 -29.35 -9.04
N LYS A 94 -11.20 -30.29 -9.99
CA LYS A 94 -10.06 -30.40 -10.90
C LYS A 94 -10.25 -29.44 -12.06
N LEU A 95 -9.26 -28.58 -12.31
CA LEU A 95 -9.25 -27.66 -13.44
C LEU A 95 -8.67 -28.34 -14.68
N PRO A 96 -9.00 -27.88 -15.90
CA PRO A 96 -8.50 -28.47 -17.14
C PRO A 96 -6.98 -28.39 -17.33
N ASP A 97 -6.31 -27.50 -16.60
CA ASP A 97 -4.85 -27.31 -16.60
C ASP A 97 -4.11 -28.32 -15.71
N GLY A 98 -4.83 -29.22 -15.02
CA GLY A 98 -4.27 -30.20 -14.10
C GLY A 98 -4.12 -29.71 -12.65
N THR A 99 -4.41 -28.44 -12.37
CA THR A 99 -4.44 -27.93 -10.99
C THR A 99 -5.74 -28.34 -10.29
N ILE A 100 -5.69 -28.45 -8.96
CA ILE A 100 -6.84 -28.76 -8.13
C ILE A 100 -7.17 -27.54 -7.28
N ARG A 101 -8.41 -27.06 -7.41
CA ARG A 101 -8.98 -26.07 -6.51
C ARG A 101 -9.78 -26.78 -5.43
N VAL A 102 -9.40 -26.57 -4.18
CA VAL A 102 -10.01 -27.21 -3.02
C VAL A 102 -10.53 -26.14 -2.06
N LEU A 103 -11.71 -26.36 -1.49
CA LEU A 103 -12.26 -25.55 -0.40
C LEU A 103 -12.06 -26.32 0.89
N VAL A 104 -11.35 -25.73 1.84
CA VAL A 104 -11.03 -26.35 3.12
C VAL A 104 -11.59 -25.52 4.27
N GLU A 105 -12.02 -26.18 5.33
CA GLU A 105 -12.40 -25.56 6.61
C GLU A 105 -11.39 -25.98 7.67
N GLY A 106 -10.74 -25.02 8.33
CA GLY A 106 -9.93 -25.30 9.50
C GLY A 106 -10.80 -25.78 10.66
N LEU A 107 -10.40 -26.82 11.36
CA LEU A 107 -11.13 -27.38 12.50
C LEU A 107 -10.42 -27.03 13.81
N SER A 108 -9.15 -27.41 13.93
CA SER A 108 -8.41 -27.29 15.19
C SER A 108 -6.91 -27.20 14.96
N ARG A 109 -6.17 -26.75 15.98
CA ARG A 109 -4.70 -26.76 15.96
C ARG A 109 -4.18 -28.15 16.27
N MET A 110 -3.13 -28.52 15.54
CA MET A 110 -2.42 -29.77 15.73
C MET A 110 -0.91 -29.51 15.72
N GLU A 111 -0.19 -30.22 16.57
CA GLU A 111 1.28 -30.24 16.56
C GLU A 111 1.78 -31.47 15.80
N ILE A 112 2.75 -31.27 14.91
CA ILE A 112 3.46 -32.35 14.22
C ILE A 112 4.47 -32.97 15.20
N ASP A 113 4.23 -34.23 15.56
CA ASP A 113 5.15 -35.05 16.37
C ASP A 113 6.30 -35.58 15.51
N ALA A 114 5.97 -36.24 14.39
CA ALA A 114 6.95 -36.88 13.52
C ALA A 114 6.47 -36.98 12.07
N PHE A 115 7.41 -36.90 11.14
CA PHE A 115 7.19 -37.26 9.74
C PHE A 115 7.33 -38.78 9.59
N VAL A 116 6.25 -39.44 9.17
CA VAL A 116 6.17 -40.91 9.05
C VAL A 116 6.46 -41.36 7.61
N GLN A 117 6.23 -40.47 6.64
CA GLN A 117 6.44 -40.71 5.22
C GLN A 117 6.78 -39.39 4.51
N GLU A 118 7.64 -39.44 3.49
CA GLU A 118 8.00 -38.30 2.62
C GLU A 118 7.56 -38.47 1.17
N ASP A 119 7.56 -39.70 0.66
CA ASP A 119 7.16 -40.05 -0.72
C ASP A 119 6.01 -41.07 -0.71
N PRO A 120 5.03 -40.98 -1.63
CA PRO A 120 4.89 -39.97 -2.69
C PRO A 120 4.43 -38.60 -2.20
N PHE A 121 4.06 -38.48 -0.92
CA PHE A 121 3.69 -37.24 -0.24
C PHE A 121 3.94 -37.37 1.26
N TYR A 122 3.92 -36.24 1.97
CA TYR A 122 4.16 -36.21 3.40
C TYR A 122 2.99 -36.79 4.20
N ARG A 123 3.29 -37.74 5.09
CA ARG A 123 2.39 -38.13 6.17
C ARG A 123 3.04 -37.85 7.51
N VAL A 124 2.29 -37.27 8.42
CA VAL A 124 2.77 -36.85 9.73
C VAL A 124 1.92 -37.43 10.83
N ARG A 125 2.55 -37.81 11.94
CA ARG A 125 1.87 -38.09 13.19
C ARG A 125 1.57 -36.77 13.88
N VAL A 126 0.32 -36.58 14.30
CA VAL A 126 -0.13 -35.36 14.97
C VAL A 126 -0.59 -35.61 16.39
N ASN A 127 -0.47 -34.57 17.21
CA ASN A 127 -1.04 -34.50 18.54
C ASN A 127 -2.00 -33.32 18.64
N THR A 128 -3.14 -33.54 19.31
CA THR A 128 -4.09 -32.49 19.65
C THR A 128 -3.45 -31.52 20.63
N VAL A 129 -3.57 -30.24 20.33
CA VAL A 129 -3.13 -29.17 21.22
C VAL A 129 -4.29 -28.82 22.16
N GLU A 130 -4.19 -29.24 23.42
CA GLU A 130 -5.18 -28.85 24.44
C GLU A 130 -5.11 -27.34 24.67
N GLN A 131 -6.27 -26.68 24.59
CA GLN A 131 -6.38 -25.24 24.82
C GLN A 131 -6.87 -25.02 26.24
N GLU A 132 -6.04 -24.40 27.08
CA GLU A 132 -6.50 -23.89 28.36
C GLU A 132 -7.43 -22.70 28.10
N GLN A 133 -8.70 -22.85 28.48
CA GLN A 133 -9.66 -21.76 28.47
C GLN A 133 -9.59 -21.02 29.79
N ALA A 134 -9.05 -19.80 29.77
CA ALA A 134 -9.14 -18.89 30.90
C ALA A 134 -10.49 -18.17 30.85
N GLY A 135 -11.45 -18.61 31.66
CA GLY A 135 -12.75 -17.96 31.84
C GLY A 135 -12.71 -16.92 32.97
N ASN A 136 -11.68 -16.08 33.02
CA ASN A 136 -11.57 -15.04 34.04
C ASN A 136 -12.31 -13.76 33.59
N LEU A 137 -12.71 -12.93 34.57
CA LEU A 137 -13.47 -11.70 34.31
C LEU A 137 -12.68 -10.66 33.48
N GLU A 138 -11.34 -10.74 33.53
CA GLU A 138 -10.42 -9.92 32.74
C GLU A 138 -10.45 -10.32 31.26
N THR A 139 -10.51 -11.62 30.95
CA THR A 139 -10.61 -12.15 29.59
C THR A 139 -11.93 -11.74 28.94
N GLU A 140 -13.05 -11.79 29.66
CA GLU A 140 -14.34 -11.28 29.14
C GLU A 140 -14.26 -9.78 28.80
N ALA A 141 -13.63 -8.98 29.65
CA ALA A 141 -13.43 -7.55 29.39
C ALA A 141 -12.53 -7.32 28.18
N LEU A 142 -11.49 -8.14 28.01
CA LEU A 142 -10.58 -8.09 26.87
C LEU A 142 -11.29 -8.49 25.56
N MET A 143 -12.13 -9.53 25.59
CA MET A 143 -12.94 -9.95 24.44
C MET A 143 -13.84 -8.82 23.95
N ARG A 144 -14.59 -8.17 24.86
CA ARG A 144 -15.42 -7.01 24.50
C ARG A 144 -14.59 -5.88 23.89
N SER A 145 -13.45 -5.57 24.51
CA SER A 145 -12.54 -4.52 24.03
C SER A 145 -12.02 -4.82 22.63
N ILE A 146 -11.65 -6.07 22.35
CA ILE A 146 -11.16 -6.51 21.05
C ILE A 146 -12.24 -6.39 19.97
N VAL A 147 -13.47 -6.80 20.26
CA VAL A 147 -14.58 -6.69 19.31
C VAL A 147 -14.85 -5.22 18.96
N GLU A 148 -14.87 -4.34 19.97
CA GLU A 148 -15.03 -2.90 19.75
C GLU A 148 -13.90 -2.30 18.89
N GLN A 149 -12.64 -2.69 19.14
CA GLN A 149 -11.50 -2.28 18.33
C GLN A 149 -11.59 -2.83 16.90
N PHE A 150 -12.04 -4.07 16.73
CA PHE A 150 -12.18 -4.67 15.41
C PHE A 150 -13.28 -4.00 14.60
N GLU A 151 -14.38 -3.58 15.23
CA GLU A 151 -15.39 -2.75 14.59
C GLU A 151 -14.83 -1.40 14.13
N GLN A 152 -13.97 -0.76 14.94
CA GLN A 152 -13.28 0.48 14.54
C GLN A 152 -12.34 0.24 13.36
N PHE A 153 -11.56 -0.85 13.40
CA PHE A 153 -10.71 -1.27 12.30
C PHE A 153 -11.51 -1.47 11.01
N ASN A 154 -12.65 -2.17 11.07
CA ASN A 154 -13.48 -2.42 9.90
C ASN A 154 -14.12 -1.13 9.33
N LYS A 155 -14.40 -0.12 10.16
CA LYS A 155 -14.86 1.20 9.66
C LYS A 155 -13.80 1.91 8.81
N ILE A 156 -12.52 1.66 9.06
CA ILE A 156 -11.40 2.25 8.32
C ILE A 156 -11.12 1.42 7.06
N SER A 157 -10.95 0.10 7.21
CA SER A 157 -10.52 -0.80 6.13
C SER A 157 -11.66 -1.21 5.19
N LYS A 158 -12.91 -1.27 5.67
CA LYS A 158 -14.11 -1.72 4.95
C LYS A 158 -13.95 -3.06 4.25
N LYS A 159 -13.19 -3.97 4.84
CA LYS A 159 -12.89 -5.29 4.26
C LYS A 159 -13.87 -6.37 4.69
N VAL A 160 -14.61 -6.18 5.79
CA VAL A 160 -15.43 -7.21 6.42
C VAL A 160 -16.91 -6.85 6.38
N SER A 161 -17.78 -7.82 6.09
CA SER A 161 -19.23 -7.63 6.04
C SER A 161 -19.84 -7.46 7.43
N ALA A 162 -21.03 -6.86 7.51
CA ALA A 162 -21.74 -6.70 8.78
C ALA A 162 -22.14 -8.04 9.41
N GLU A 163 -22.37 -9.07 8.60
CA GLU A 163 -22.72 -10.42 9.08
C GLU A 163 -21.60 -11.05 9.90
N VAL A 164 -20.34 -10.86 9.49
CA VAL A 164 -19.16 -11.35 10.21
C VAL A 164 -19.00 -10.63 11.56
N LEU A 165 -19.28 -9.33 11.62
CA LEU A 165 -19.25 -8.58 12.90
C LEU A 165 -20.29 -9.10 13.90
N VAL A 166 -21.48 -9.47 13.42
CA VAL A 166 -22.51 -10.08 14.27
C VAL A 166 -22.07 -11.47 14.74
N ALA A 167 -21.47 -12.27 13.85
CA ALA A 167 -20.95 -13.59 14.21
C ALA A 167 -19.85 -13.50 15.28
N LEU A 168 -18.94 -12.54 15.16
CA LEU A 168 -17.87 -12.31 16.15
C LEU A 168 -18.41 -11.98 17.56
N ASN A 169 -19.49 -11.20 17.65
CA ASN A 169 -20.14 -10.86 18.91
C ASN A 169 -20.82 -12.07 19.59
N ALA A 170 -21.10 -13.15 18.84
CA ALA A 170 -21.73 -14.35 19.37
C ALA A 170 -20.73 -15.41 19.85
N ILE A 171 -19.42 -15.14 19.77
CA ILE A 171 -18.38 -16.08 20.19
C ILE A 171 -18.04 -15.84 21.66
N ASP A 172 -18.34 -16.83 22.50
CA ASP A 172 -18.04 -16.80 23.94
C ASP A 172 -16.65 -17.37 24.29
N GLU A 173 -15.98 -17.99 23.31
CA GLU A 173 -14.67 -18.62 23.50
C GLU A 173 -13.54 -17.66 23.12
N PRO A 174 -12.63 -17.29 24.05
CA PRO A 174 -11.57 -16.32 23.79
C PRO A 174 -10.61 -16.80 22.70
N GLY A 175 -10.30 -18.10 22.72
CA GLY A 175 -9.40 -18.70 21.75
C GLY A 175 -9.97 -18.65 20.33
N ARG A 176 -11.26 -18.98 20.16
CA ARG A 176 -11.96 -18.94 18.88
C ARG A 176 -12.11 -17.50 18.38
N LEU A 177 -12.42 -16.56 19.27
CA LEU A 177 -12.54 -15.15 18.91
C LEU A 177 -11.21 -14.60 18.35
N ALA A 178 -10.09 -14.92 19.00
CA ALA A 178 -8.77 -14.50 18.55
C ALA A 178 -8.43 -15.02 17.14
N ASP A 179 -8.82 -16.26 16.85
CA ASP A 179 -8.56 -16.92 15.56
C ASP A 179 -9.40 -16.33 14.43
N GLU A 180 -10.68 -16.12 14.69
CA GLU A 180 -11.61 -15.54 13.73
C GLU A 180 -11.18 -14.11 13.36
N ILE A 181 -10.77 -13.31 14.35
CA ILE A 181 -10.27 -11.96 14.11
C ILE A 181 -8.96 -12.00 13.31
N ALA A 182 -8.01 -12.85 13.68
CA ALA A 182 -6.74 -12.99 12.96
C ALA A 182 -6.94 -13.44 11.50
N ALA A 183 -7.96 -14.25 11.22
CA ALA A 183 -8.31 -14.70 9.88
C ALA A 183 -8.78 -13.54 8.96
N HIS A 184 -9.53 -12.59 9.50
CA HIS A 184 -10.02 -11.41 8.76
C HIS A 184 -9.00 -10.26 8.68
N MET A 185 -7.89 -10.34 9.40
CA MET A 185 -6.82 -9.34 9.37
C MET A 185 -5.77 -9.64 8.28
N GLY A 186 -5.29 -8.56 7.65
CA GLY A 186 -4.25 -8.59 6.62
C GLY A 186 -2.82 -8.71 7.17
N LEU A 187 -2.62 -9.57 8.18
CA LEU A 187 -1.36 -9.67 8.90
C LEU A 187 -0.24 -10.30 8.06
N ARG A 188 1.01 -9.96 8.42
CA ARG A 188 2.21 -10.63 7.91
C ARG A 188 2.25 -12.09 8.34
N MET A 189 2.93 -12.92 7.57
CA MET A 189 3.01 -14.36 7.80
C MET A 189 3.62 -14.70 9.16
N GLU A 190 4.67 -13.97 9.56
CA GLU A 190 5.33 -14.17 10.85
C GLU A 190 4.38 -13.91 12.02
N ASP A 191 3.58 -12.84 11.92
CA ASP A 191 2.61 -12.47 12.96
C ASP A 191 1.47 -13.51 13.02
N LYS A 192 0.94 -13.96 11.87
CA LYS A 192 -0.07 -15.03 11.80
C LYS A 192 0.43 -16.34 12.41
N GLN A 193 1.65 -16.74 12.07
CA GLN A 193 2.23 -17.97 12.58
C GLN A 193 2.43 -17.87 14.08
N SER A 194 2.89 -16.71 14.55
CA SER A 194 3.08 -16.45 15.96
C SER A 194 1.76 -16.50 16.75
N ILE A 195 0.63 -16.10 16.16
CA ILE A 195 -0.71 -16.26 16.77
C ILE A 195 -1.13 -17.73 16.77
N LEU A 196 -0.88 -18.47 15.69
CA LEU A 196 -1.22 -19.89 15.59
C LEU A 196 -0.43 -20.72 16.63
N GLU A 197 0.84 -20.39 16.85
CA GLU A 197 1.75 -21.03 17.80
C GLU A 197 1.45 -20.67 19.27
N THR A 198 0.68 -19.60 19.54
CA THR A 198 0.25 -19.27 20.91
C THR A 198 -0.93 -20.16 21.33
N ILE A 199 -0.64 -21.15 22.17
CA ILE A 199 -1.60 -22.16 22.63
C ILE A 199 -2.58 -21.59 23.65
N ASN A 200 -2.09 -20.87 24.66
CA ASN A 200 -2.90 -20.28 25.71
C ASN A 200 -3.85 -19.21 25.12
N ALA A 201 -5.14 -19.33 25.42
CA ALA A 201 -6.17 -18.49 24.81
C ALA A 201 -6.06 -17.01 25.24
N GLU A 202 -5.71 -16.73 26.50
CA GLU A 202 -5.59 -15.37 27.05
C GLU A 202 -4.37 -14.64 26.47
N ASP A 203 -3.23 -15.33 26.39
CA ASP A 203 -2.02 -14.83 25.73
C ASP A 203 -2.28 -14.55 24.24
N ARG A 204 -3.01 -15.45 23.57
CA ARG A 204 -3.35 -15.30 22.15
C ARG A 204 -4.25 -14.10 21.94
N LEU A 205 -5.27 -13.95 22.78
CA LEU A 205 -6.21 -12.83 22.74
C LEU A 205 -5.49 -11.49 22.96
N SER A 206 -4.61 -11.43 23.96
CA SER A 206 -3.78 -10.25 24.27
C SER A 206 -2.85 -9.87 23.11
N LYS A 207 -2.25 -10.87 22.46
CA LYS A 207 -1.38 -10.68 21.30
C LYS A 207 -2.15 -10.16 20.08
N VAL A 208 -3.34 -10.71 19.82
CA VAL A 208 -4.21 -10.24 18.74
C VAL A 208 -4.64 -8.80 19.02
N PHE A 209 -4.98 -8.45 20.27
CA PHE A 209 -5.31 -7.07 20.65
C PHE A 209 -4.17 -6.10 20.35
N GLU A 210 -2.95 -6.42 20.76
CA GLU A 210 -1.77 -5.58 20.51
C GLU A 210 -1.53 -5.36 19.01
N ILE A 211 -1.60 -6.44 18.22
CA ILE A 211 -1.44 -6.38 16.77
C ILE A 211 -2.56 -5.54 16.14
N LEU A 212 -3.81 -5.72 16.58
CA LEU A 212 -4.97 -4.98 16.11
C LEU A 212 -4.84 -3.48 16.38
N THR A 213 -4.40 -3.10 17.58
CA THR A 213 -4.16 -1.68 17.91
C THR A 213 -3.12 -1.06 16.98
N ARG A 214 -1.99 -1.74 16.76
CA ARG A 214 -0.94 -1.27 15.83
C ARG A 214 -1.47 -1.14 14.40
N GLU A 215 -2.27 -2.09 13.95
CA GLU A 215 -2.82 -2.09 12.59
C GLU A 215 -3.84 -0.97 12.37
N ILE A 216 -4.62 -0.63 13.40
CA ILE A 216 -5.50 0.55 13.39
C ILE A 216 -4.68 1.82 13.24
N GLU A 217 -3.63 2.01 14.03
CA GLU A 217 -2.76 3.20 13.95
C GLU A 217 -2.12 3.36 12.56
N ILE A 218 -1.62 2.26 11.99
CA ILE A 218 -1.06 2.23 10.64
C ILE A 218 -2.15 2.62 9.61
N SER A 219 -3.32 2.00 9.68
CA SER A 219 -4.43 2.26 8.76
C SER A 219 -4.92 3.71 8.82
N GLU A 220 -4.95 4.33 10.01
CA GLU A 220 -5.30 5.75 10.16
C GLU A 220 -4.24 6.67 9.55
N LEU A 221 -2.96 6.35 9.76
CA LEU A 221 -1.84 7.10 9.20
C LEU A 221 -1.82 7.02 7.67
N GLU A 222 -2.02 5.84 7.11
CA GLU A 222 -2.17 5.63 5.66
C GLU A 222 -3.32 6.47 5.08
N LYS A 223 -4.49 6.45 5.72
CA LYS A 223 -5.63 7.28 5.33
C LYS A 223 -5.29 8.77 5.35
N LYS A 224 -4.57 9.23 6.38
CA LYS A 224 -4.12 10.63 6.50
C LYS A 224 -3.12 11.02 5.41
N ILE A 225 -2.20 10.12 5.06
CA ILE A 225 -1.26 10.32 3.94
C ILE A 225 -2.02 10.39 2.62
N HIS A 226 -2.91 9.44 2.35
CA HIS A 226 -3.72 9.42 1.13
C HIS A 226 -4.54 10.71 0.97
N LEU A 227 -5.16 11.21 2.04
CA LEU A 227 -5.89 12.47 2.01
C LEU A 227 -4.98 13.68 1.73
N ARG A 228 -3.75 13.69 2.27
CA ARG A 228 -2.78 14.76 2.03
C ARG A 228 -2.30 14.76 0.58
N VAL A 229 -1.94 13.60 0.05
CA VAL A 229 -1.52 13.43 -1.35
C VAL A 229 -2.64 13.84 -2.30
N ARG A 230 -3.87 13.39 -2.03
CA ARG A 230 -5.06 13.77 -2.82
C ARG A 230 -5.28 15.29 -2.84
N LYS A 231 -5.20 15.96 -1.69
CA LYS A 231 -5.32 17.43 -1.62
C LYS A 231 -4.23 18.16 -2.41
N GLN A 232 -3.00 17.66 -2.38
CA GLN A 232 -1.90 18.22 -3.16
C GLN A 232 -2.11 18.02 -4.66
N MET A 233 -2.57 16.84 -5.08
CA MET A 233 -2.91 16.55 -6.48
C MET A 233 -4.06 17.42 -6.98
N GLU A 234 -5.14 17.56 -6.20
CA GLU A 234 -6.28 18.43 -6.56
C GLU A 234 -5.84 19.89 -6.71
N LYS A 235 -4.95 20.38 -5.84
CA LYS A 235 -4.38 21.73 -5.95
C LYS A 235 -3.52 21.88 -7.22
N ALA A 236 -2.62 20.92 -7.48
CA ALA A 236 -1.76 20.94 -8.66
C ALA A 236 -2.57 20.85 -9.97
N GLN A 237 -3.58 19.99 -10.01
CA GLN A 237 -4.49 19.86 -11.15
C GLN A 237 -5.30 21.15 -11.39
N LYS A 238 -5.78 21.79 -10.32
CA LYS A 238 -6.48 23.08 -10.40
C LYS A 238 -5.56 24.19 -10.90
N GLU A 239 -4.33 24.28 -10.41
CA GLU A 239 -3.33 25.26 -10.87
C GLU A 239 -2.96 25.03 -12.33
N TYR A 240 -2.76 23.77 -12.74
CA TYR A 240 -2.51 23.40 -14.14
C TYR A 240 -3.68 23.83 -15.04
N TYR A 241 -4.91 23.50 -14.65
CA TYR A 241 -6.10 23.85 -15.40
C TYR A 241 -6.30 25.36 -15.53
N LEU A 242 -6.11 26.11 -14.43
CA LEU A 242 -6.19 27.58 -14.44
C LEU A 242 -5.12 28.22 -15.33
N ARG A 243 -3.89 27.70 -15.34
CA ARG A 243 -2.82 28.19 -16.24
C ARG A 243 -3.16 27.95 -17.71
N GLU A 244 -3.68 26.78 -18.04
CA GLU A 244 -4.12 26.50 -19.42
C GLU A 244 -5.32 27.38 -19.81
N GLN A 245 -6.26 27.63 -18.89
CA GLN A 245 -7.35 28.60 -19.13
C GLN A 245 -6.82 30.01 -19.37
N ILE A 246 -5.86 30.50 -18.59
CA ILE A 246 -5.26 31.82 -18.80
C ILE A 246 -4.59 31.90 -20.18
N LYS A 247 -3.82 30.87 -20.57
CA LYS A 247 -3.20 30.84 -21.91
C LYS A 247 -4.25 30.82 -23.03
N ALA A 248 -5.34 30.08 -22.85
CA ALA A 248 -6.42 30.04 -23.82
C ALA A 248 -7.15 31.39 -23.91
N ILE A 249 -7.43 32.03 -22.77
CA ILE A 249 -8.02 33.37 -22.71
C ILE A 249 -7.09 34.38 -23.37
N GLN A 250 -5.79 34.38 -23.07
CA GLN A 250 -4.81 35.28 -23.71
C GLN A 250 -4.76 35.09 -25.23
N LYS A 251 -4.88 33.85 -25.71
CA LYS A 251 -4.95 33.53 -27.13
C LYS A 251 -6.26 34.00 -27.79
N GLU A 252 -7.39 33.87 -27.12
CA GLU A 252 -8.72 34.30 -27.60
C GLU A 252 -8.92 35.82 -27.50
N LEU A 253 -8.31 36.49 -26.50
CA LEU A 253 -8.34 37.95 -26.37
C LEU A 253 -7.59 38.66 -27.50
N GLY A 254 -6.81 37.91 -28.31
CA GLY A 254 -6.08 38.49 -29.42
C GLY A 254 -4.96 39.43 -29.00
N ASP A 255 -4.47 39.31 -27.76
CA ASP A 255 -3.21 39.91 -27.32
C ASP A 255 -2.09 39.21 -28.09
N LYS A 256 -1.89 39.63 -29.34
CA LYS A 256 -0.60 39.52 -30.02
C LYS A 256 0.33 40.43 -29.25
N ASP A 257 0.81 39.91 -28.12
CA ASP A 257 1.97 40.33 -27.36
C ASP A 257 2.50 41.70 -27.84
N ASP A 258 1.84 42.81 -27.44
CA ASP A 258 2.26 44.18 -27.78
C ASP A 258 3.76 44.38 -27.50
N ARG A 259 4.25 43.59 -26.54
CA ARG A 259 5.64 43.47 -26.14
C ARG A 259 6.55 42.80 -27.15
N ALA A 260 6.11 41.71 -27.81
CA ALA A 260 6.90 41.09 -28.86
C ALA A 260 7.02 42.04 -30.07
N ALA A 261 5.96 42.80 -30.36
CA ALA A 261 5.99 43.85 -31.36
C ALA A 261 6.94 45.00 -30.96
N GLU A 262 6.89 45.45 -29.70
CA GLU A 262 7.76 46.51 -29.17
C GLU A 262 9.25 46.12 -29.16
N VAL A 263 9.56 44.88 -28.75
CA VAL A 263 10.94 44.35 -28.75
C VAL A 263 11.49 44.25 -30.17
N GLU A 264 10.68 43.83 -31.14
CA GLU A 264 11.10 43.72 -32.53
C GLU A 264 11.29 45.10 -33.19
N GLU A 265 10.44 46.08 -32.86
CA GLU A 265 10.63 47.46 -33.30
C GLU A 265 11.96 48.03 -32.77
N LEU A 266 12.30 47.76 -31.51
CA LEU A 266 13.58 48.20 -30.93
C LEU A 266 14.79 47.56 -31.58
N ARG A 267 14.74 46.25 -31.87
CA ARG A 267 15.82 45.56 -32.61
C ARG A 267 16.00 46.15 -34.01
N THR A 268 14.90 46.47 -34.69
CA THR A 268 14.92 47.09 -36.02
C THR A 268 15.58 48.46 -35.98
N ARG A 269 15.20 49.35 -35.05
CA ARG A 269 15.82 50.68 -34.90
C ARG A 269 17.31 50.63 -34.57
N ILE A 270 17.73 49.67 -33.74
CA ILE A 270 19.16 49.46 -33.41
C ILE A 270 19.95 49.07 -34.67
N ALA A 271 19.35 48.28 -35.58
CA ALA A 271 19.98 47.87 -36.83
C ALA A 271 20.00 48.98 -37.90
N GLU A 272 19.02 49.88 -37.89
CA GLU A 272 18.96 51.03 -38.81
C GLU A 272 19.94 52.16 -38.46
N LEU A 273 20.22 52.35 -37.17
CA LEU A 273 21.22 53.31 -36.70
C LEU A 273 22.61 52.69 -36.84
N ASP A 274 23.51 53.35 -37.58
CA ASP A 274 24.91 52.93 -37.75
C ASP A 274 25.73 53.21 -36.46
N LEU A 275 25.39 52.48 -35.39
CA LEU A 275 25.93 52.62 -34.06
C LEU A 275 27.34 52.02 -33.98
N PRO A 276 28.26 52.62 -33.20
CA PRO A 276 29.52 51.96 -32.87
C PRO A 276 29.29 50.58 -32.23
N ASP A 277 30.11 49.58 -32.59
CA ASP A 277 29.93 48.18 -32.19
C ASP A 277 29.71 47.99 -30.67
N TYR A 278 30.44 48.75 -29.84
CA TYR A 278 30.34 48.67 -28.38
C TYR A 278 29.00 49.17 -27.82
N VAL A 279 28.30 50.06 -28.55
CA VAL A 279 26.98 50.59 -28.20
C VAL A 279 25.90 49.61 -28.62
N SER A 280 26.00 49.07 -29.83
CA SER A 280 25.06 48.08 -30.37
C SER A 280 24.99 46.82 -29.50
N GLU A 281 26.14 46.29 -29.07
CA GLU A 281 26.17 45.10 -28.19
C GLU A 281 25.50 45.36 -26.83
N LYS A 282 25.66 46.57 -26.27
CA LYS A 282 25.00 46.94 -25.00
C LYS A 282 23.50 47.15 -25.18
N ALA A 283 23.07 47.78 -26.27
CA ALA A 283 21.66 48.00 -26.58
C ALA A 283 20.92 46.66 -26.73
N LEU A 284 21.50 45.72 -27.48
CA LEU A 284 20.94 44.36 -27.65
C LEU A 284 20.80 43.61 -26.32
N LYS A 285 21.80 43.70 -25.42
CA LYS A 285 21.73 43.07 -24.09
C LYS A 285 20.59 43.62 -23.24
N GLU A 286 20.35 44.93 -23.28
CA GLU A 286 19.26 45.56 -22.54
C GLU A 286 17.88 45.27 -23.17
N VAL A 287 17.79 45.11 -24.50
CA VAL A 287 16.57 44.63 -25.17
C VAL A 287 16.22 43.20 -24.77
N ASP A 288 17.20 42.29 -24.75
CA ASP A 288 16.98 40.90 -24.30
C ASP A 288 16.60 40.83 -22.81
N ARG A 289 17.10 41.78 -22.01
CA ARG A 289 16.72 41.93 -20.60
C ARG A 289 15.27 42.43 -20.48
N LEU A 290 14.88 43.40 -21.31
CA LEU A 290 13.52 43.92 -21.39
C LEU A 290 12.53 42.82 -21.82
N GLU A 291 12.91 41.89 -22.71
CA GLU A 291 12.07 40.77 -23.13
C GLU A 291 11.72 39.82 -21.96
N LYS A 292 12.67 39.58 -21.05
CA LYS A 292 12.54 38.59 -19.96
C LYS A 292 11.88 39.11 -18.68
N MET A 293 11.83 40.42 -18.47
CA MET A 293 11.28 41.01 -17.23
C MET A 293 9.74 40.98 -17.21
N PRO A 294 9.05 41.12 -16.08
CA PRO A 294 7.60 41.40 -16.08
C PRO A 294 7.32 42.90 -16.32
N PRO A 295 6.27 43.28 -17.08
CA PRO A 295 6.04 44.67 -17.50
C PRO A 295 5.61 45.61 -16.36
N MET A 296 5.08 45.06 -15.27
CA MET A 296 4.66 45.83 -14.08
C MET A 296 5.81 46.19 -13.13
N VAL A 297 7.04 45.81 -13.44
CA VAL A 297 8.21 46.11 -12.60
C VAL A 297 8.79 47.46 -13.00
N ALA A 298 9.06 48.31 -12.02
CA ALA A 298 9.63 49.66 -12.25
C ALA A 298 10.94 49.62 -13.07
N GLU A 299 11.72 48.54 -12.97
CA GLU A 299 12.94 48.33 -13.77
C GLU A 299 12.68 48.27 -15.28
N ALA A 300 11.55 47.71 -15.73
CA ALA A 300 11.23 47.61 -17.16
C ALA A 300 11.05 49.01 -17.78
N VAL A 301 10.41 49.93 -17.05
CA VAL A 301 10.24 51.34 -17.47
C VAL A 301 11.58 52.06 -17.55
N VAL A 302 12.51 51.78 -16.61
CA VAL A 302 13.85 52.36 -16.62
C VAL A 302 14.66 51.88 -17.82
N VAL A 303 14.64 50.57 -18.10
CA VAL A 303 15.34 49.98 -19.25
C VAL A 303 14.76 50.53 -20.57
N ARG A 304 13.43 50.66 -20.66
CA ARG A 304 12.79 51.22 -21.86
C ARG A 304 13.19 52.67 -22.11
N ASN A 305 13.13 53.51 -21.08
CA ASN A 305 13.55 54.91 -21.16
C ASN A 305 15.03 55.04 -21.53
N TYR A 306 15.89 54.17 -20.99
CA TYR A 306 17.31 54.13 -21.33
C TYR A 306 17.52 53.80 -22.82
N LEU A 307 16.82 52.79 -23.34
CA LEU A 307 16.88 52.42 -24.75
C LEU A 307 16.38 53.56 -25.67
N ASP A 308 15.29 54.24 -25.31
CA ASP A 308 14.80 55.38 -26.08
C ASP A 308 15.78 56.55 -26.09
N TRP A 309 16.40 56.86 -24.95
CA TRP A 309 17.45 57.88 -24.87
C TRP A 309 18.65 57.54 -25.74
N LEU A 310 19.09 56.28 -25.68
CA LEU A 310 20.24 55.81 -26.45
C LEU A 310 19.99 55.87 -27.96
N LEU A 311 18.76 55.58 -28.41
CA LEU A 311 18.37 55.64 -29.82
C LEU A 311 18.08 57.07 -30.31
N ALA A 312 17.72 57.99 -29.42
CA ALA A 312 17.43 59.39 -29.77
C ALA A 312 18.68 60.27 -29.96
N LEU A 313 19.86 59.79 -29.57
CA LEU A 313 21.10 60.54 -29.74
C LEU A 313 21.51 60.59 -31.23
N PRO A 314 21.97 61.75 -31.73
CA PRO A 314 22.37 61.91 -33.13
C PRO A 314 23.78 61.32 -33.33
N TRP A 315 23.86 59.99 -33.32
CA TRP A 315 25.10 59.27 -33.60
C TRP A 315 25.60 59.62 -35.01
N ASN A 316 26.91 59.87 -35.13
CA ASN A 316 27.58 60.23 -36.37
C ASN A 316 27.15 61.58 -37.00
N VAL A 317 26.39 62.42 -36.30
CA VAL A 317 26.12 63.80 -36.72
C VAL A 317 27.11 64.73 -36.03
N THR A 318 28.14 65.12 -36.75
CA THR A 318 29.08 66.16 -36.31
C THR A 318 28.77 67.47 -37.01
N THR A 319 28.73 68.58 -36.27
CA THR A 319 28.75 69.92 -36.86
C THR A 319 30.14 70.24 -37.37
N GLU A 320 30.26 70.98 -38.49
CA GLU A 320 31.54 71.54 -38.92
C GLU A 320 31.96 72.65 -37.95
N ASP A 321 33.14 72.50 -37.33
CA ASP A 321 33.69 73.51 -36.44
C ASP A 321 34.12 74.76 -37.23
N GLN A 322 33.50 75.90 -36.92
CA GLN A 322 33.80 77.19 -37.54
C GLN A 322 34.83 77.94 -36.68
N LEU A 323 36.12 77.67 -36.91
CA LEU A 323 37.25 78.24 -36.15
C LEU A 323 37.71 79.61 -36.70
N ASP A 324 36.78 80.54 -36.98
CA ASP A 324 37.12 81.92 -37.36
C ASP A 324 37.00 82.86 -36.16
N VAL A 325 38.15 83.32 -35.65
CA VAL A 325 38.23 84.22 -34.49
C VAL A 325 37.52 85.55 -34.75
N ASN A 326 37.45 86.01 -35.99
CA ASN A 326 36.80 87.28 -36.33
C ASN A 326 35.27 87.17 -36.38
N GLU A 327 34.73 85.99 -36.72
CA GLU A 327 33.29 85.73 -36.73
C GLU A 327 32.76 85.48 -35.31
N ALA A 328 33.60 84.89 -34.43
CA ALA A 328 33.31 84.72 -33.00
C ALA A 328 33.26 86.04 -32.21
N GLU A 329 33.98 87.09 -32.64
CA GLU A 329 33.90 88.43 -32.03
C GLU A 329 32.63 89.19 -32.46
N ARG A 330 31.97 88.77 -33.55
CA ARG A 330 30.80 89.43 -34.13
C ARG A 330 29.46 88.94 -33.54
N ILE A 331 29.44 87.77 -32.91
CA ILE A 331 28.26 87.14 -32.26
C ILE A 331 28.24 87.49 -30.77
#